data_AF-A0A0F8YGK6-F1
#
_entry.id   AF-A0A0F8YGK6-F1
#
_cell.length_a   1.000
_cell.length_b   1.000
_cell.length_c   1.000
_cell.angle_alpha   90.00
_cell.angle_beta   90.00
_cell.angle_gamma   90.00
#
_symmetry.space_group_name_H-M   'P 1'
#
loop_
_entity.id
_entity.type
_entity.pdbx_description
1 polymer ?
#
loop_
_entity_poly.entity_id
_entity_poly.type
_entity_poly.pdbx_seq_one_letter_code
_entity_poly.pdbx_strand_id
1 'polypeptide(L)'
;MKKLICVTIAIFLFSAGSAFAQSSVPAGVSPGSPFYWFDRISERIQLVFMLDPQDKAEALSRIGLERLSEAQEVDNDETVGKLISDYQKNRRQAEELSGDNVDGLALLAN
;
A
#
# COMPACT_ATOMS: atom_id res chain seq x y z
N MET A 1 29.22 -8.43 30.80
CA MET A 1 29.05 -7.56 29.62
C MET A 1 28.22 -8.18 28.47
N LYS A 2 27.92 -9.49 28.46
CA LYS A 2 27.04 -10.09 27.43
C LYS A 2 25.53 -9.89 27.67
N LYS A 3 25.12 -9.77 28.94
CA LYS A 3 23.71 -9.60 29.35
C LYS A 3 23.14 -8.20 29.04
N LEU A 4 24.01 -7.21 28.79
CA LEU A 4 23.62 -5.84 28.46
C LEU A 4 23.23 -5.68 26.97
N ILE A 5 23.79 -6.50 26.07
CA ILE A 5 23.50 -6.46 24.63
C ILE A 5 22.08 -6.98 24.32
N CYS A 6 21.61 -7.99 25.06
CA CYS A 6 20.27 -8.53 24.88
C CYS A 6 19.17 -7.54 25.27
N VAL A 7 19.43 -6.66 26.25
CA VAL A 7 18.44 -5.68 26.73
C VAL A 7 18.24 -4.55 25.71
N THR A 8 19.30 -4.12 25.02
CA THR A 8 19.19 -3.11 23.96
C THR A 8 18.44 -3.59 22.72
N ILE A 9 18.52 -4.87 22.38
CA ILE A 9 17.77 -5.46 21.26
C ILE A 9 16.28 -5.62 21.62
N ALA A 10 15.97 -5.96 22.87
CA ALA A 10 14.60 -6.10 23.34
C ALA A 10 13.82 -4.76 23.37
N ILE A 11 14.51 -3.64 23.62
CA ILE A 11 13.89 -2.30 23.66
C ILE A 11 13.52 -1.82 22.25
N PHE A 12 14.31 -2.17 21.22
CA PHE A 12 13.99 -1.84 19.83
C PHE A 12 12.76 -2.58 19.30
N LEU A 13 12.48 -3.79 19.82
CA LEU A 13 11.34 -4.60 19.41
C LEU A 13 10.00 -4.19 20.07
N PHE A 14 10.03 -3.37 21.12
CA PHE A 14 8.82 -2.94 21.82
C PHE A 14 8.28 -1.58 21.32
N SER A 15 8.98 -0.91 20.40
CA SER A 15 8.53 0.35 19.76
C SER A 15 7.68 0.11 18.50
N ALA A 16 7.08 -1.07 18.34
CA ALA A 16 6.03 -1.30 17.35
C ALA A 16 4.74 -0.60 17.81
N GLY A 17 4.74 0.73 17.70
CA GLY A 17 3.59 1.57 18.01
C GLY A 17 2.38 1.14 17.20
N SER A 18 1.24 1.02 17.87
CA SER A 18 -0.05 0.82 17.24
C SER A 18 -0.33 2.01 16.31
N ALA A 19 -0.30 1.79 15.01
CA ALA A 19 -0.73 2.79 14.04
C ALA A 19 -2.26 2.85 14.06
N PHE A 20 -2.80 3.97 14.54
CA PHE A 20 -4.22 4.28 14.36
C PHE A 20 -4.51 4.40 12.86
N ALA A 21 -5.56 3.74 12.39
CA ALA A 21 -6.01 3.81 11.00
C ALA A 21 -6.27 5.27 10.62
N GLN A 22 -5.38 5.84 9.81
CA GLN A 22 -5.54 7.18 9.27
C GLN A 22 -6.54 7.12 8.11
N SER A 23 -7.63 7.89 8.23
CA SER A 23 -8.78 7.86 7.32
C SER A 23 -8.55 8.54 5.96
N SER A 24 -7.38 9.15 5.75
CA SER A 24 -7.00 9.76 4.48
C SER A 24 -5.58 9.33 4.09
N VAL A 25 -5.44 8.77 2.89
CA VAL A 25 -4.14 8.55 2.27
C VAL A 25 -3.74 9.89 1.65
N PRO A 26 -2.71 10.59 2.18
CA PRO A 26 -2.26 11.84 1.58
C PRO A 26 -1.82 11.59 0.13
N ALA A 27 -1.93 12.62 -0.72
CA ALA A 27 -1.25 12.57 -2.01
C ALA A 27 0.24 12.35 -1.73
N GLY A 28 0.86 11.34 -2.36
CA GLY A 28 2.27 11.06 -2.20
C GLY A 28 3.10 12.03 -3.02
N VAL A 29 3.89 11.51 -3.97
CA VAL A 29 4.66 12.37 -4.85
C VAL A 29 3.75 12.89 -5.97
N SER A 30 3.55 14.21 -6.05
CA SER A 30 2.71 14.80 -7.10
C SER A 30 3.13 14.33 -8.51
N PRO A 31 2.18 14.03 -9.42
CA PRO A 31 2.47 13.62 -10.79
C PRO A 31 3.32 14.62 -11.60
N GLY A 32 3.28 15.90 -11.24
CA GLY A 32 4.13 16.94 -11.85
C GLY A 32 5.58 16.96 -11.35
N SER A 33 5.90 16.19 -10.30
CA SER A 33 7.23 16.14 -9.70
C SER A 33 8.19 15.32 -10.56
N PRO A 34 9.47 15.75 -10.70
CA PRO A 34 10.50 14.94 -11.34
C PRO A 34 10.82 13.64 -10.58
N PHE A 35 10.32 13.47 -9.35
CA PHE A 35 10.49 12.24 -8.56
C PHE A 35 9.29 11.28 -8.67
N TYR A 36 8.22 11.65 -9.39
CA TYR A 36 7.02 10.82 -9.51
C TYR A 36 7.31 9.43 -10.10
N TRP A 37 8.20 9.35 -11.08
CA TRP A 37 8.59 8.06 -11.66
C TRP A 37 9.26 7.14 -10.63
N PHE A 38 9.99 7.70 -9.66
CA PHE A 38 10.66 6.92 -8.62
C PHE A 38 9.64 6.36 -7.63
N ASP A 39 8.66 7.18 -7.23
CA ASP A 39 7.53 6.75 -6.42
C ASP A 39 6.83 5.54 -7.05
N ARG A 40 6.39 5.68 -8.30
CA ARG A 40 5.73 4.61 -9.07
C ARG A 40 6.56 3.34 -9.22
N ILE A 41 7.89 3.44 -9.32
CA ILE A 41 8.79 2.27 -9.36
C ILE A 41 8.85 1.60 -7.99
N SER A 42 8.99 2.38 -6.92
CA SER A 42 9.08 1.86 -5.56
C SER A 42 7.81 1.12 -5.15
N GLU A 43 6.63 1.63 -5.53
CA GLU A 43 5.34 0.97 -5.34
C GLU A 43 5.27 -0.40 -6.04
N ARG A 44 5.72 -0.45 -7.30
CA ARG A 44 5.74 -1.71 -8.07
C ARG A 44 6.69 -2.72 -7.45
N ILE A 45 7.88 -2.29 -7.04
CA ILE A 45 8.85 -3.14 -6.35
C ILE A 45 8.21 -3.68 -5.06
N GLN A 46 7.57 -2.82 -4.26
CA GLN A 46 6.87 -3.24 -3.05
C GLN A 46 5.83 -4.33 -3.35
N LEU A 47 4.96 -4.13 -4.34
CA LEU A 47 3.92 -5.10 -4.70
C LEU A 47 4.47 -6.43 -5.25
N VAL A 48 5.63 -6.41 -5.91
CA VAL A 48 6.28 -7.63 -6.42
C VAL A 48 6.83 -8.47 -5.28
N PHE A 49 7.42 -7.84 -4.26
CA PHE A 49 8.01 -8.53 -3.11
C PHE A 49 7.01 -8.81 -1.97
N MET A 50 5.77 -8.31 -2.07
CA MET A 50 4.71 -8.59 -1.13
C MET A 50 4.04 -9.93 -1.45
N LEU A 51 4.34 -10.95 -0.64
CA LEU A 51 3.90 -12.33 -0.84
C LEU A 51 2.55 -12.63 -0.22
N ASP A 52 2.23 -11.98 0.90
CA ASP A 52 0.93 -12.16 1.55
C ASP A 52 -0.17 -11.47 0.74
N PRO A 53 -1.23 -12.19 0.33
CA PRO A 53 -2.27 -11.62 -0.52
C PRO A 53 -3.09 -10.53 0.18
N GLN A 54 -3.25 -10.62 1.50
CA GLN A 54 -4.00 -9.63 2.28
C GLN A 54 -3.20 -8.34 2.42
N ASP A 55 -1.91 -8.43 2.76
CA ASP A 55 -1.01 -7.27 2.79
C ASP A 55 -0.94 -6.61 1.40
N LYS A 56 -0.90 -7.43 0.35
CA LYS A 56 -0.88 -6.94 -1.04
C LYS A 56 -2.17 -6.25 -1.45
N ALA A 57 -3.32 -6.79 -1.04
CA ALA A 57 -4.61 -6.14 -1.24
C ALA A 57 -4.68 -4.79 -0.51
N GLU A 58 -4.18 -4.72 0.73
CA GLU A 58 -4.11 -3.46 1.48
C GLU A 58 -3.18 -2.44 0.81
N ALA A 59 -2.00 -2.87 0.34
CA ALA A 59 -1.08 -2.01 -0.38
C ALA A 59 -1.67 -1.48 -1.69
N LEU A 60 -2.35 -2.33 -2.47
CA LEU A 60 -3.07 -1.93 -3.68
C LEU A 60 -4.17 -0.92 -3.37
N SER A 61 -4.95 -1.15 -2.30
CA SER A 61 -5.99 -0.22 -1.86
C SER A 61 -5.39 1.16 -1.51
N ARG A 62 -4.31 1.18 -0.73
CA ARG A 62 -3.59 2.41 -0.37
C ARG A 62 -3.06 3.16 -1.59
N ILE A 63 -2.36 2.48 -2.50
CA ILE A 63 -1.86 3.08 -3.74
C ILE A 63 -3.02 3.62 -4.58
N GLY A 64 -4.16 2.91 -4.63
CA GLY A 64 -5.36 3.39 -5.31
C GLY A 64 -5.88 4.71 -4.72
N LEU A 65 -5.99 4.79 -3.39
CA LEU A 65 -6.43 6.01 -2.70
C LEU A 65 -5.45 7.16 -2.91
N GLU A 66 -4.15 6.88 -2.99
CA GLU A 66 -3.14 7.87 -3.36
C GLU A 66 -3.39 8.44 -4.76
N ARG A 67 -3.70 7.60 -5.77
CA ARG A 67 -4.07 8.09 -7.11
C ARG A 67 -5.31 8.97 -7.08
N LEU A 68 -6.28 8.67 -6.21
CA LEU A 68 -7.47 9.50 -6.03
C LEU A 68 -7.13 10.86 -5.42
N SER A 69 -6.23 10.90 -4.42
CA SER A 69 -5.74 12.14 -3.82
C SER A 69 -4.93 12.97 -4.82
N GLU A 70 -4.06 12.36 -5.63
CA GLU A 70 -3.33 13.05 -6.69
C GLU A 70 -4.25 13.63 -7.76
N ALA A 71 -5.33 12.92 -8.09
CA ALA A 71 -6.32 13.42 -9.05
C ALA A 71 -7.03 14.69 -8.56
N GLN A 72 -7.07 14.93 -7.23
CA GLN A 72 -7.60 16.17 -6.65
C GLN A 72 -6.62 17.33 -6.75
N GLU A 73 -5.32 17.06 -6.92
CA GLU A 73 -4.25 18.07 -6.95
C GLU A 73 -3.80 18.44 -8.37
N VAL A 74 -4.34 17.78 -9.39
CA VAL A 74 -3.96 17.97 -10.79
C VAL A 74 -5.07 18.70 -11.57
N ASP A 75 -4.71 19.74 -12.31
CA ASP A 75 -5.61 20.56 -13.13
C ASP A 75 -5.72 20.10 -14.61
N ASN A 76 -5.22 18.90 -14.90
CA ASN A 76 -5.18 18.35 -16.26
C ASN A 76 -6.14 17.15 -16.39
N ASP A 77 -7.24 17.34 -17.12
CA ASP A 77 -8.31 16.34 -17.30
C ASP A 77 -7.80 14.98 -17.81
N GLU A 78 -6.83 14.96 -18.72
CA GLU A 78 -6.25 13.71 -19.23
C GLU A 78 -5.52 12.95 -18.11
N THR A 79 -4.74 13.68 -17.30
CA THR A 79 -3.99 13.12 -16.17
C THR A 79 -4.95 12.64 -15.08
N VAL A 80 -5.98 13.43 -14.77
CA VAL A 80 -7.07 13.02 -13.85
C VAL A 80 -7.72 11.72 -14.35
N GLY A 81 -8.09 11.64 -15.63
CA GLY A 81 -8.66 10.42 -16.20
C GLY A 81 -7.77 9.19 -16.04
N LYS A 82 -6.45 9.34 -16.24
CA LYS A 82 -5.47 8.27 -16.02
C LYS A 82 -5.38 7.85 -14.55
N LEU A 83 -5.33 8.81 -13.63
CA LEU A 83 -5.26 8.55 -12.19
C LEU A 83 -6.51 7.83 -11.68
N ILE A 84 -7.70 8.22 -12.16
CA ILE A 84 -8.96 7.54 -11.83
C ILE A 84 -8.99 6.11 -12.39
N SER A 85 -8.49 5.89 -13.61
CA SER A 85 -8.36 4.55 -14.19
C SER A 85 -7.41 3.67 -13.37
N ASP A 86 -6.26 4.22 -12.98
CA ASP A 86 -5.28 3.52 -12.14
C ASP A 86 -5.85 3.19 -10.74
N TYR A 87 -6.61 4.10 -10.13
CA TYR A 87 -7.34 3.84 -8.89
C TYR A 87 -8.29 2.65 -9.04
N GLN A 88 -9.13 2.64 -10.09
CA GLN A 88 -10.08 1.54 -10.33
C GLN A 88 -9.37 0.21 -10.56
N LYS A 89 -8.25 0.23 -11.28
CA LYS A 89 -7.43 -0.96 -11.54
C LYS A 89 -6.82 -1.53 -10.25
N ASN A 90 -6.33 -0.67 -9.36
CA ASN A 90 -5.76 -1.11 -8.08
C ASN A 90 -6.86 -1.63 -7.15
N ARG A 91 -8.00 -0.96 -7.09
CA ARG A 91 -9.14 -1.40 -6.28
C ARG A 91 -9.65 -2.78 -6.73
N ARG A 92 -9.78 -3.01 -8.03
CA ARG A 92 -10.19 -4.32 -8.56
C ARG A 92 -9.22 -5.44 -8.17
N GLN A 93 -7.92 -5.21 -8.32
CA GLN A 93 -6.90 -6.20 -7.91
C GLN A 93 -6.93 -6.45 -6.39
N ALA A 94 -7.18 -5.42 -5.58
CA ALA A 94 -7.33 -5.58 -4.13
C ALA A 94 -8.58 -6.42 -3.78
N GLU A 95 -9.70 -6.18 -4.46
CA GLU A 95 -10.94 -6.95 -4.31
C GLU A 95 -10.74 -8.41 -4.72
N GLU A 96 -10.07 -8.67 -5.85
CA GLU A 96 -9.75 -10.03 -6.34
C GLU A 96 -8.91 -10.80 -5.32
N LEU A 97 -7.82 -10.21 -4.83
CA LEU A 97 -6.97 -10.83 -3.81
C LEU A 97 -7.68 -11.05 -2.47
N SER A 98 -8.62 -10.17 -2.13
CA SER A 98 -9.43 -10.30 -0.92
C SER A 98 -10.48 -11.41 -1.05
N GLY A 99 -11.06 -11.58 -2.25
CA GLY A 99 -12.05 -12.62 -2.54
C GLY A 99 -11.44 -14.02 -2.62
N ASP A 100 -10.34 -14.18 -3.35
CA ASP A 100 -9.65 -15.48 -3.51
C ASP A 100 -9.18 -16.08 -2.17
N ASN A 101 -8.81 -15.23 -1.20
CA ASN A 101 -8.42 -15.67 0.14
C ASN A 101 -9.58 -16.29 0.94
N VAL A 102 -10.82 -15.83 0.75
CA VAL A 102 -11.99 -16.40 1.45
C VAL A 102 -12.26 -17.82 0.95
N ASP A 103 -12.12 -18.04 -0.36
CA ASP A 103 -12.33 -19.35 -0.98
C ASP A 103 -11.21 -20.34 -0.63
N GLY A 104 -9.96 -19.87 -0.53
CA GLY A 104 -8.82 -20.69 -0.09
C GLY A 104 -8.90 -21.14 1.37
N LEU A 105 -9.41 -20.29 2.27
CA LEU A 105 -9.64 -20.64 3.68
C LEU A 105 -10.79 -21.65 3.85
N ALA A 106 -11.84 -21.55 3.02
CA ALA A 106 -12.95 -22.50 3.02
C ALA A 106 -12.52 -23.93 2.64
N LEU A 107 -11.49 -24.07 1.78
CA LEU A 107 -10.92 -25.36 1.38
C LEU A 107 -10.03 -26.00 2.44
N LEU A 108 -9.45 -25.22 3.35
CA LEU A 108 -8.61 -25.72 4.47
C LEU A 108 -9.43 -26.04 5.73
N ALA A 109 -10.70 -25.65 5.75
CA ALA A 109 -11.61 -25.86 6.88
C ALA A 109 -12.47 -27.13 6.77
N ASN A 110 -12.23 -27.98 5.76
CA ASN A 110 -12.97 -29.22 5.47
C ASN A 110 -12.01 -30.41 5.30
#